data_AF-A0ABD4EGG3-F1
#
_entry.id   AF-A0ABD4EGG3-F1
#
_cell.length_a   1.000
_cell.length_b   1.000
_cell.length_c   1.000
_cell.angle_alpha   90.00
_cell.angle_beta   90.00
_cell.angle_gamma   90.00
#
_symmetry.space_group_name_H-M   'P 1'
#
loop_
_entity.id
_entity.type
_entity.pdbx_description
1 polymer ?
#
loop_
_entity_poly.entity_id
_entity_poly.type
_entity_poly.pdbx_seq_one_letter_code
_entity_poly.pdbx_strand_id
1 'polypeptide(L)'
;MKKIREIKESFEIADITNKIQAVIDYVCEEQSSLEDLRDYFKESNNVLGEKTTNDNMKANFVVISTLLAIIRDYENELSELDVIIKKANSIPTDQSEIENA
;
A
#
# COMPACT_ATOMS: atom_id res chain seq x y z
N MET A 1 23.96 -10.55 -5.83
CA MET A 1 23.24 -9.86 -6.92
C MET A 1 22.06 -10.63 -7.47
N LYS A 2 22.23 -11.86 -8.00
CA LYS A 2 21.10 -12.66 -8.54
C LYS A 2 19.92 -12.79 -7.57
N LYS A 3 20.18 -13.17 -6.31
CA LYS A 3 19.16 -13.29 -5.25
C LYS A 3 18.36 -12.01 -4.95
N ILE A 4 18.99 -10.83 -5.03
CA ILE A 4 18.31 -9.55 -4.74
C ILE A 4 17.35 -9.20 -5.89
N ARG A 5 17.73 -9.50 -7.14
CA ARG A 5 16.85 -9.34 -8.31
C ARG A 5 15.68 -10.32 -8.26
N GLU A 6 15.94 -11.58 -7.92
CA GLU A 6 14.89 -12.59 -7.71
C GLU A 6 13.89 -12.17 -6.60
N ILE A 7 14.38 -11.55 -5.51
CA ILE A 7 13.52 -10.98 -4.47
C ILE A 7 12.65 -9.86 -5.06
N LYS A 8 13.23 -8.89 -5.77
CA LYS A 8 12.46 -7.79 -6.37
C LYS A 8 11.39 -8.30 -7.35
N GLU A 9 11.75 -9.23 -8.24
CA GLU A 9 10.81 -9.85 -9.18
C GLU A 9 9.66 -10.55 -8.45
N SER A 10 9.91 -11.21 -7.32
CA SER A 10 8.85 -11.85 -6.53
C SER A 10 7.85 -10.85 -5.94
N PHE A 11 8.30 -9.63 -5.60
CA PHE A 11 7.42 -8.55 -5.16
C PHE A 11 6.59 -8.02 -6.33
N GLU A 12 7.22 -7.76 -7.48
CA GLU A 12 6.51 -7.31 -8.70
C GLU A 12 5.45 -8.33 -9.16
N ILE A 13 5.74 -9.63 -9.08
CA ILE A 13 4.78 -10.71 -9.38
C ILE A 13 3.65 -10.78 -8.34
N ALA A 14 3.95 -10.50 -7.07
CA ALA A 14 2.95 -10.55 -6.01
C ALA A 14 1.86 -9.48 -6.19
N ASP A 15 2.18 -8.37 -6.85
CA ASP A 15 1.25 -7.31 -7.23
C ASP A 15 0.38 -6.81 -6.05
N ILE A 16 1.03 -6.60 -4.91
CA ILE A 16 0.36 -6.29 -3.64
C ILE A 16 -0.31 -4.92 -3.70
N THR A 17 0.33 -3.92 -4.33
CA THR A 17 -0.24 -2.57 -4.48
C THR A 17 -1.60 -2.61 -5.18
N ASN A 18 -1.72 -3.30 -6.33
CA ASN A 18 -2.99 -3.37 -7.05
C ASN A 18 -4.06 -4.14 -6.27
N LYS A 19 -3.67 -5.22 -5.57
CA LYS A 19 -4.61 -5.98 -4.72
C LYS A 19 -5.14 -5.15 -3.56
N ILE A 20 -4.29 -4.38 -2.89
CA ILE A 20 -4.72 -3.48 -1.82
C ILE A 20 -5.57 -2.34 -2.40
N GLN A 21 -5.19 -1.78 -3.55
CA GLN A 21 -5.97 -0.73 -4.20
C GLN A 21 -7.38 -1.21 -4.54
N ALA A 22 -7.55 -2.44 -5.05
CA ALA A 22 -8.88 -3.01 -5.29
C ALA A 22 -9.74 -3.11 -4.02
N VAL A 23 -9.13 -3.40 -2.86
CA VAL A 23 -9.84 -3.40 -1.57
C VAL A 23 -10.21 -1.99 -1.15
N ILE A 24 -9.32 -1.01 -1.33
CA ILE A 24 -9.61 0.40 -1.06
C ILE A 24 -10.79 0.87 -1.91
N ASP A 25 -10.77 0.55 -3.21
CA ASP A 25 -11.83 0.94 -4.15
C ASP A 25 -13.19 0.38 -3.72
N TYR A 26 -13.23 -0.90 -3.33
CA TYR A 26 -14.44 -1.53 -2.78
C TYR A 26 -14.94 -0.82 -1.50
N VAL A 27 -14.05 -0.53 -0.54
CA VAL A 27 -14.45 0.14 0.71
C VAL A 27 -14.93 1.57 0.44
N CYS A 28 -14.35 2.27 -0.55
CA CYS A 28 -14.80 3.59 -0.98
C CYS A 28 -16.21 3.55 -1.62
N GLU A 29 -16.54 2.51 -2.37
CA GLU A 29 -17.89 2.31 -2.92
C GLU A 29 -18.91 2.10 -1.80
N GLU A 30 -18.59 1.23 -0.83
CA GLU A 30 -19.43 1.02 0.36
C GLU A 30 -19.58 2.29 1.21
N GLN A 31 -18.51 3.08 1.30
CA GLN A 31 -18.52 4.37 2.00
C GLN A 31 -19.54 5.34 1.40
N SER A 32 -19.64 5.42 0.06
CA SER A 32 -20.65 6.26 -0.61
C SER A 32 -22.07 5.80 -0.27
N SER A 33 -22.32 4.49 -0.23
CA SER A 33 -23.63 3.95 0.15
C SER A 33 -24.00 4.25 1.62
N LEU A 34 -23.00 4.29 2.52
CA LEU A 34 -23.21 4.68 3.91
C LEU A 34 -23.53 6.17 4.05
N GLU A 35 -23.01 7.04 3.18
CA GLU A 35 -23.35 8.47 3.18
C GLU A 35 -24.84 8.67 2.88
N ASP A 36 -25.35 8.00 1.84
CA ASP A 36 -26.77 8.03 1.47
C ASP A 36 -27.65 7.47 2.62
N LEU A 37 -27.23 6.36 3.23
CA LEU A 37 -27.96 5.74 4.34
C LEU A 37 -28.01 6.63 5.58
N ARG A 38 -26.90 7.33 5.88
CA ARG A 38 -26.84 8.29 6.99
C ARG A 38 -27.82 9.42 6.74
N ASP A 39 -27.86 9.94 5.52
CA ASP A 39 -28.75 11.06 5.16
C ASP A 39 -30.23 10.64 5.26
N TYR A 40 -30.58 9.43 4.81
CA TYR A 40 -31.91 8.85 5.04
C TYR A 40 -32.28 8.74 6.54
N PHE A 41 -31.36 8.27 7.38
CA PHE A 41 -31.63 8.18 8.82
C PHE A 41 -31.76 9.55 9.48
N LYS A 42 -30.98 10.53 9.02
CA LYS A 42 -31.08 11.91 9.48
C LYS A 42 -32.43 12.54 9.12
N GLU A 43 -32.89 12.36 7.88
CA GLU A 43 -34.19 12.86 7.43
C GLU A 43 -35.38 12.21 8.17
N SER A 44 -35.25 10.94 8.54
CA SER A 44 -36.25 10.21 9.32
C SER A 44 -36.17 10.42 10.84
N ASN A 45 -35.28 11.30 11.32
CA ASN A 45 -34.98 11.50 12.75
C ASN A 45 -34.58 10.20 13.49
N ASN A 46 -34.03 9.22 12.76
CA ASN A 46 -33.53 7.99 13.34
C ASN A 46 -32.09 8.18 13.84
N VAL A 47 -31.96 8.76 15.04
CA VAL A 47 -30.67 9.11 15.66
C VAL A 47 -29.77 7.88 15.86
N LEU A 48 -30.34 6.73 16.20
CA LEU A 48 -29.54 5.50 16.38
C LEU A 48 -28.99 5.01 15.04
N GLY A 49 -29.80 5.01 13.99
CA GLY A 49 -29.37 4.66 12.63
C GLY A 49 -28.28 5.60 12.11
N GLU A 50 -28.46 6.91 12.28
CA GLU A 50 -27.46 7.91 11.90
C GLU A 50 -26.13 7.67 12.65
N LYS A 51 -26.18 7.46 13.96
CA LYS A 51 -24.98 7.21 14.78
C LYS A 51 -24.26 5.94 14.32
N THR A 52 -24.97 4.83 14.16
CA THR A 52 -24.36 3.56 13.74
C THR A 52 -23.73 3.68 12.35
N THR A 53 -24.39 4.37 11.43
CA THR A 53 -23.85 4.60 10.09
C THR A 53 -22.57 5.44 10.13
N ASN A 54 -22.56 6.52 10.92
CA ASN A 54 -21.35 7.32 11.16
C ASN A 54 -20.21 6.51 11.78
N ASP A 55 -20.49 5.60 12.70
CA ASP A 55 -19.47 4.76 13.33
C ASP A 55 -18.88 3.75 12.31
N ASN A 56 -19.69 3.20 11.40
CA ASN A 56 -19.21 2.39 10.28
C ASN A 56 -18.33 3.20 9.31
N MET A 57 -18.73 4.42 8.98
CA MET A 57 -17.92 5.33 8.14
C MET A 57 -16.55 5.62 8.76
N LYS A 58 -16.48 5.82 10.09
CA LYS A 58 -15.20 5.99 10.80
C LYS A 58 -14.35 4.72 10.73
N ALA A 59 -14.96 3.54 10.85
CA ALA A 59 -14.24 2.28 10.71
C ALA A 59 -13.63 2.14 9.31
N ASN A 60 -14.40 2.46 8.25
CA ASN A 60 -13.91 2.47 6.88
C ASN A 60 -12.72 3.43 6.70
N PHE A 61 -12.78 4.62 7.29
CA PHE A 61 -11.65 5.56 7.27
C PHE A 61 -10.37 4.96 7.88
N VAL A 62 -10.48 4.28 9.02
CA VAL A 62 -9.34 3.60 9.66
C VAL A 62 -8.79 2.49 8.76
N VAL A 63 -9.67 1.70 8.14
CA VAL A 63 -9.26 0.64 7.20
C VAL A 63 -8.52 1.23 6.00
N ILE A 64 -9.12 2.20 5.30
CA ILE A 64 -8.52 2.83 4.10
C ILE A 64 -7.17 3.47 4.44
N SER A 65 -7.10 4.25 5.53
CA SER A 65 -5.85 4.91 5.93
C SER A 65 -4.73 3.92 6.27
N THR A 66 -5.08 2.78 6.89
CA THR A 66 -4.13 1.71 7.18
C THR A 66 -3.65 1.03 5.89
N LEU A 67 -4.55 0.73 4.96
CA LEU A 67 -4.21 0.12 3.67
C LEU A 67 -3.32 1.03 2.81
N LEU A 68 -3.59 2.34 2.80
CA LEU A 68 -2.75 3.34 2.14
C LEU A 68 -1.34 3.41 2.75
N ALA A 69 -1.23 3.31 4.07
CA ALA A 69 0.06 3.25 4.74
C ALA A 69 0.84 1.99 4.33
N ILE A 70 0.18 0.83 4.28
CA ILE A 70 0.79 -0.42 3.84
C ILE A 70 1.29 -0.33 2.39
N ILE A 71 0.50 0.24 1.46
CA ILE A 71 0.95 0.49 0.09
C ILE A 71 2.24 1.33 0.08
N ARG A 72 2.24 2.43 0.82
CA ARG A 72 3.40 3.34 0.87
C ARG A 72 4.64 2.65 1.42
N ASP A 73 4.50 1.90 2.52
CA ASP A 73 5.62 1.16 3.11
C ASP A 73 6.15 0.12 2.11
N TYR A 74 5.26 -0.59 1.43
CA TYR A 74 5.62 -1.58 0.40
C TYR A 74 6.37 -0.95 -0.80
N GLU A 75 5.88 0.18 -1.31
CA GLU A 75 6.52 0.91 -2.40
C GLU A 75 7.89 1.48 -2.01
N ASN A 76 8.04 1.93 -0.75
CA ASN A 76 9.32 2.39 -0.22
C ASN A 76 10.35 1.26 -0.17
N GLU A 77 9.99 0.09 0.36
CA GLU A 77 10.87 -1.09 0.40
C GLU A 77 11.31 -1.52 -1.01
N LEU A 78 10.40 -1.52 -1.98
CA LEU A 78 10.72 -1.78 -3.39
C LEU A 78 11.72 -0.76 -3.96
N SER A 79 11.52 0.53 -3.68
CA SER A 79 12.43 1.59 -4.10
C SER A 79 13.82 1.46 -3.45
N GLU A 80 13.88 1.06 -2.18
CA GLU A 80 15.14 0.80 -1.49
C GLU A 80 15.91 -0.37 -2.12
N LEU A 81 15.22 -1.44 -2.50
CA LEU A 81 15.83 -2.54 -3.25
C LEU A 81 16.45 -2.06 -4.57
N ASP A 82 15.78 -1.15 -5.29
CA ASP A 82 16.31 -0.56 -6.53
C ASP A 82 17.59 0.25 -6.28
N VAL A 83 17.61 1.05 -5.21
CA VAL A 83 18.81 1.80 -4.80
C VAL A 83 19.97 0.84 -4.47
N ILE A 84 19.71 -0.23 -3.73
CA ILE A 84 20.72 -1.24 -3.37
C ILE A 84 21.26 -1.93 -4.63
N ILE A 85 20.38 -2.36 -5.55
CA ILE A 85 20.77 -2.99 -6.81
C ILE A 85 21.64 -2.04 -7.63
N LYS A 86 21.24 -0.76 -7.76
CA LYS A 86 21.99 0.26 -8.50
C LYS A 86 23.37 0.50 -7.90
N LYS A 87 23.45 0.67 -6.58
CA LYS A 87 24.72 0.86 -5.87
C LYS A 87 25.65 -0.32 -6.08
N ALA A 88 25.15 -1.54 -5.93
CA ALA A 88 25.96 -2.74 -6.09
C ALA A 88 26.46 -2.94 -7.55
N ASN A 89 25.72 -2.47 -8.56
CA ASN A 89 26.20 -2.47 -9.95
C ASN A 89 27.23 -1.35 -10.24
N SER A 90 27.31 -0.32 -9.39
CA SER A 90 28.21 0.83 -9.56
C SER A 90 29.57 0.69 -8.87
N ILE A 91 29.76 -0.33 -8.02
CA ILE A 91 31.05 -0.63 -7.40
C ILE A 91 31.91 -1.35 -8.45
N PRO A 92 33.03 -0.76 -8.91
CA PRO A 92 33.92 -1.45 -9.85
C PRO A 92 34.50 -2.69 -9.18
N THR A 93 34.36 -3.84 -9.83
CA THR A 93 35.15 -5.04 -9.51
C THR A 93 36.58 -4.82 -10.00
N ASP A 94 37.38 -4.06 -9.26
CA ASP A 94 38.82 -3.96 -9.51
C ASP A 94 39.60 -4.00 -8.19
N GLN A 95 39.93 -5.23 -7.79
CA GLN A 95 41.05 -5.54 -6.89
C GLN A 95 41.76 -6.81 -7.39
N SER A 96 42.05 -6.86 -8.69
CA SER A 96 42.98 -7.85 -9.24
C SER A 96 43.93 -7.16 -10.19
N GLU A 97 44.86 -6.35 -9.66
CA GLU A 97 46.14 -5.95 -10.30
C GLU A 97 46.92 -4.96 -9.41
N ILE A 98 47.22 -5.33 -8.15
CA ILE A 98 48.39 -4.79 -7.43
C ILE A 98 49.09 -5.95 -6.70
N GLU A 99 49.39 -7.00 -7.44
CA GLU A 99 50.44 -7.95 -7.11
C GLU A 99 51.29 -8.07 -8.37
N ASN A 100 52.18 -7.09 -8.59
CA ASN A 100 53.40 -7.13 -9.42
C ASN A 100 53.91 -5.69 -9.65
N ALA A 101 54.52 -5.10 -8.62
CA ALA A 101 55.42 -3.94 -8.76
C ALA A 101 56.51 -4.02 -7.69
#